data_AF-A0A2V8KN30-F1
#
_entry.id   AF-A0A2V8KN30-F1
#
_cell.length_a   1.000
_cell.length_b   1.000
_cell.length_c   1.000
_cell.angle_alpha   90.00
_cell.angle_beta   90.00
_cell.angle_gamma   90.00
#
_symmetry.space_group_name_H-M   'P 1'
#
loop_
_entity.id
_entity.type
_entity.pdbx_description
1 polymer ?
#
loop_
_entity_poly.entity_id
_entity_poly.type
_entity_poly.pdbx_seq_one_letter_code
_entity_poly.pdbx_strand_id
1 'polypeptide(L)' 'MPGMLDETRAILEWIAAELGTNTYINLMDQYRPAGKVGGTDYVEINRRTLSSEFLQAKRIAWSLGFHRLDDGR' A
#
# COMPACT_ATOMS: atom_id res chain seq x y z
N MET A 1 2.86 -0.41 2.89
CA MET A 1 3.93 -0.66 3.89
C MET A 1 4.19 0.61 4.69
N PRO A 2 4.75 0.52 5.90
CA PRO A 2 5.13 1.69 6.70
C PRO A 2 6.13 2.56 5.95
N GLY A 3 5.87 3.86 5.81
CA GLY A 3 6.79 4.82 5.18
C GLY A 3 6.97 4.72 3.67
N MET A 4 6.27 3.81 2.98
CA MET A 4 6.49 3.48 1.56
C MET A 4 5.41 4.07 0.64
N LEU A 5 4.98 5.31 0.89
CA LEU A 5 3.91 5.94 0.12
C LEU A 5 4.34 6.34 -1.29
N ASP A 6 5.60 6.71 -1.47
CA ASP A 6 6.15 7.11 -2.76
C ASP A 6 6.25 5.90 -3.70
N GLU A 7 6.71 4.77 -3.20
CA GLU A 7 6.71 3.49 -3.92
C GLU A 7 5.29 3.04 -4.24
N THR A 8 4.37 3.18 -3.27
CA THR A 8 2.95 2.86 -3.50
C THR A 8 2.37 3.70 -4.64
N ARG A 9 2.69 4.99 -4.69
CA ARG A 9 2.28 5.88 -5.79
C ARG A 9 2.87 5.42 -7.12
N ALA A 10 4.19 5.20 -7.19
CA ALA A 10 4.87 4.81 -8.41
C ALA A 10 4.31 3.50 -8.99
N ILE A 11 4.02 2.51 -8.13
CA ILE A 11 3.40 1.26 -8.55
C ILE A 11 1.99 1.49 -9.08
N LEU A 12 1.16 2.29 -8.40
CA LEU A 12 -0.19 2.58 -8.84
C LEU A 12 -0.23 3.37 -10.17
N GLU A 13 0.68 4.31 -10.35
CA GLU A 13 0.86 5.06 -11.61
C GLU A 13 1.22 4.10 -12.76
N TRP A 14 2.17 3.19 -12.51
CA TRP A 14 2.54 2.18 -13.49
C TRP A 14 1.36 1.24 -13.84
N ILE A 15 0.62 0.75 -12.84
CA ILE A 15 -0.57 -0.10 -13.09
C ILE A 15 -1.60 0.67 -13.93
N ALA A 16 -1.87 1.94 -13.60
CA ALA A 16 -2.83 2.75 -14.33
C ALA A 16 -2.40 2.96 -15.78
N ALA A 17 -1.10 3.17 -16.04
CA ALA A 17 -0.56 3.38 -17.38
C ALA A 17 -0.53 2.09 -18.22
N GLU A 18 -0.08 0.97 -17.64
CA GLU A 18 0.20 -0.26 -18.39
C GLU A 18 -1.00 -1.22 -18.45
N LEU A 19 -1.79 -1.29 -17.39
CA LEU A 19 -2.92 -2.24 -17.27
C LEU A 19 -4.29 -1.53 -17.32
N GLY A 20 -4.31 -0.21 -17.13
CA GLY A 20 -5.52 0.59 -17.09
C GLY A 20 -6.21 0.59 -15.72
N THR A 21 -7.00 1.64 -15.49
CA THR A 21 -7.67 1.91 -14.20
C THR A 21 -8.87 1.00 -13.90
N ASN A 22 -9.31 0.20 -14.89
CA ASN A 22 -10.33 -0.83 -14.71
C ASN A 22 -9.75 -2.16 -14.19
N THR A 23 -8.43 -2.22 -13.96
CA THR A 23 -7.79 -3.34 -13.28
C THR A 23 -8.31 -3.44 -11.84
N TYR A 24 -8.67 -4.66 -11.42
CA TYR A 24 -9.00 -4.93 -10.03
C TYR A 24 -7.71 -4.97 -9.21
N ILE A 25 -7.64 -4.15 -8.17
CA ILE A 25 -6.48 -4.08 -7.29
C ILE A 25 -6.92 -4.24 -5.83
N ASN A 26 -6.13 -4.98 -5.06
CA ASN A 26 -6.27 -5.07 -3.61
C ASN A 26 -5.13 -4.30 -2.94
N LEU A 27 -5.47 -3.22 -2.22
CA LEU A 27 -4.53 -2.50 -1.39
C LEU A 27 -4.57 -3.06 0.02
N MET A 28 -3.51 -3.75 0.41
CA MET A 28 -3.35 -4.28 1.76
C MET A 28 -2.35 -3.45 2.57
N ASP A 29 -2.57 -3.39 3.88
CA ASP A 29 -1.55 -2.91 4.80
C ASP A 29 -0.49 -4.00 5.04
N GLN A 30 0.48 -3.68 5.90
CA GLN A 30 1.54 -4.65 6.20
C GLN A 30 1.01 -5.68 7.19
N TYR A 31 1.34 -6.95 6.97
CA TYR A 31 1.17 -7.99 7.97
C TYR A 31 1.81 -7.61 9.31
N ARG A 32 1.25 -8.16 10.40
CA ARG A 32 1.76 -7.94 11.75
C ARG A 32 3.25 -8.30 11.83
N PRO A 33 4.13 -7.36 12.26
CA PRO A 33 5.53 -7.64 12.51
C PRO A 33 5.69 -8.84 13.48
N ALA A 34 6.50 -9.83 13.10
CA ALA A 34 6.72 -11.06 13.85
C ALA A 34 8.06 -11.74 13.47
N GLY A 35 8.49 -12.71 14.28
CA GLY A 35 9.73 -13.46 14.03
C GLY A 35 10.96 -12.55 14.06
N LYS A 36 11.82 -12.65 13.03
CA LYS A 36 13.03 -11.83 12.92
C LYS A 36 12.75 -10.32 12.86
N VAL A 37 11.58 -9.94 12.36
CA VAL A 37 11.17 -8.54 12.27
C VAL A 37 10.98 -7.92 13.65
N GLY A 38 10.54 -8.69 14.65
CA GLY A 38 10.32 -8.17 16.01
C GLY A 38 11.60 -7.76 16.76
N GLY A 39 12.77 -8.11 16.23
CA GLY A 39 14.08 -7.72 16.76
C GLY A 39 14.62 -6.41 16.16
N THR A 40 15.94 -6.26 16.15
CA THR A 40 16.65 -5.10 15.61
C THR A 40 17.08 -5.26 14.16
N ASP A 41 16.92 -6.44 13.58
CA ASP A 41 17.49 -6.77 12.26
C ASP A 41 16.73 -6.13 11.09
N TYR A 42 15.47 -5.72 11.28
CA TYR A 42 14.59 -5.18 10.23
C TYR A 42 13.74 -4.01 10.75
N VAL A 43 14.40 -2.96 11.24
CA VAL A 43 13.75 -1.81 11.90
C VAL A 43 12.75 -1.10 10.98
N GLU A 44 13.04 -1.05 9.68
CA GLU A 44 12.22 -0.39 8.65
C GLU A 44 10.82 -1.00 8.51
N ILE A 45 10.67 -2.30 8.79
CA ILE A 45 9.40 -3.03 8.74
C ILE A 45 8.94 -3.49 10.14
N ASN A 46 9.65 -3.12 11.21
CA ASN A 46 9.30 -3.46 12.60
C ASN A 46 8.28 -2.50 13.23
N ARG A 47 7.35 -1.99 12.42
CA ARG A 47 6.16 -1.29 12.93
C ARG A 47 4.98 -1.62 12.04
N ARG A 48 3.77 -1.45 12.56
CA ARG A 48 2.58 -1.53 11.73
C ARG A 48 2.47 -0.30 10.83
N THR A 49 1.82 -0.48 9.69
CA THR A 49 1.34 0.64 8.87
C THR A 49 0.33 1.46 9.70
N LEU A 50 0.47 2.78 9.70
CA LEU A 50 -0.50 3.66 10.34
C LEU A 50 -1.78 3.71 9.50
N SER A 51 -2.93 3.85 10.16
CA SER A 51 -4.21 3.99 9.46
C SER A 51 -4.23 5.21 8.52
N SER A 52 -3.48 6.28 8.87
CA SER A 52 -3.30 7.46 8.02
C SER A 52 -2.51 7.16 6.74
N GLU A 53 -1.43 6.38 6.83
CA GLU A 53 -0.62 5.94 5.68
C GLU A 53 -1.48 5.09 4.74
N PHE A 54 -2.22 4.13 5.30
CA PHE A 54 -3.11 3.28 4.51
C PHE A 54 -4.23 4.08 3.82
N LEU A 55 -4.85 5.03 4.54
CA LEU A 55 -5.85 5.91 3.95
C LEU A 55 -5.27 6.81 2.85
N GLN A 56 -4.02 7.25 2.99
CA GLN A 56 -3.34 8.03 1.96
C GLN A 56 -3.05 7.21 0.70
N ALA A 57 -2.63 5.95 0.84
CA ALA A 57 -2.50 5.03 -0.28
C ALA A 57 -3.83 4.86 -1.05
N LYS A 58 -4.95 4.69 -0.33
CA LYS A 58 -6.28 4.62 -0.97
C LYS A 58 -6.65 5.90 -1.72
N ARG A 59 -6.38 7.07 -1.12
CA ARG A 59 -6.61 8.36 -1.79
C ARG A 59 -5.78 8.49 -3.08
N ILE A 60 -4.54 8.01 -3.07
CA ILE A 60 -3.69 8.00 -4.28
C ILE A 60 -4.35 7.14 -5.35
N ALA A 61 -4.76 5.92 -5.03
CA ALA A 61 -5.43 5.05 -6.01
C ALA A 61 -6.71 5.68 -6.58
N TRP A 62 -7.57 6.27 -5.74
CA TRP A 62 -8.76 6.97 -6.23
C TRP A 62 -8.43 8.19 -7.08
N SER A 63 -7.38 8.95 -6.74
CA SER A 63 -6.95 10.11 -7.53
C SER A 63 -6.40 9.72 -8.91
N LEU A 64 -5.89 8.50 -9.06
CA LEU A 64 -5.43 7.93 -10.33
C LEU A 64 -6.57 7.31 -11.14
N GLY A 65 -7.80 7.31 -10.63
CA GLY A 65 -8.98 6.84 -11.33
C GLY A 65 -9.27 5.34 -11.15
N PHE A 66 -8.64 4.65 -10.20
CA PHE A 66 -9.01 3.26 -9.90
C PHE A 66 -10.43 3.18 -9.35
N HIS A 67 -11.26 2.36 -10.01
CA HIS A 67 -12.67 2.16 -9.62
C HIS A 67 -12.93 0.80 -8.98
N ARG A 68 -12.03 -0.17 -9.22
CA ARG A 68 -12.15 -1.56 -8.74
C ARG A 68 -11.11 -1.84 -7.67
N LEU A 69 -11.28 -1.18 -6.52
CA LEU A 69 -10.40 -1.34 -5.37
C LEU A 69 -11.06 -2.25 -4.32
N ASP A 70 -10.38 -3.33 -3.94
CA ASP A 70 -10.72 -4.06 -2.71
C ASP A 70 -10.28 -3.21 -1.51
N ASP A 71 -11.23 -2.87 -0.64
CA ASP A 71 -11.00 -1.98 0.49
C ASP A 71 -10.72 -2.72 1.81
N GLY A 72 -10.64 -4.06 1.76
CA GLY A 72 -10.22 -4.91 2.87
C GLY A 72 -11.12 -4.80 4.10
N ARG A 73 -12.41 -4.49 3.88
CA ARG A 73 -13.44 -4.43 4.92
C ARG A 73 -13.99 -5.80 5.29
#